data_AF-G6F2Y2-F1
#
_entry.id   AF-G6F2Y2-F1
#
_cell.length_a   1.000
_cell.length_b   1.000
_cell.length_c   1.000
_cell.angle_alpha   90.00
_cell.angle_beta   90.00
_cell.angle_gamma   90.00
#
_symmetry.space_group_name_H-M   'P 1'
#
loop_
_entity.id
_entity.type
_entity.pdbx_description
1 polymer ?
#
loop_
_entity_poly.entity_id
_entity_poly.type
_entity_poly.pdbx_seq_one_letter_code
_entity_poly.pdbx_strand_id
1 'polypeptide(L)'
;MLVNGRSIFYDYSITSYDYYHVETEDHSVIWADGMLTESYLNTGNRHSFNKDQKVVQLDPHVKIWAEDAVAPLTVERSFVEPIFNDLMKRADKQKLVNQNESNFVLSNDPELYLLTEDGEEIYQSRVDKDRVIFSLPANTQHVYLVSRKSRPCDVIGPFVDDRRPLGVLIGRVVVLNQYGAYPVAQYLQQDELQGWSVVENTVCRWTMGCAFLPLEVYNAEHPFEIAIQIIQAGPYLVEEESLDEEKIAV
;
A
#
# COMPACT_ATOMS: atom_id res chain seq x y z
N MET A 1 5.08 -8.68 9.46
CA MET A 1 6.28 -9.26 8.82
C MET A 1 6.44 -10.71 9.28
N LEU A 2 7.20 -11.56 8.58
CA LEU A 2 7.38 -13.00 8.86
C LEU A 2 6.19 -13.95 8.58
N VAL A 3 5.00 -13.43 8.28
CA VAL A 3 3.85 -14.24 7.84
C VAL A 3 4.22 -14.94 6.56
N ASN A 4 4.25 -16.27 6.56
CA ASN A 4 4.78 -17.07 5.46
C ASN A 4 3.73 -18.01 4.84
N GLY A 5 2.48 -17.90 5.29
CA GLY A 5 1.35 -18.68 4.79
C GLY A 5 1.37 -20.16 5.18
N ARG A 6 2.45 -20.66 5.81
CA ARG A 6 2.61 -22.08 6.16
C ARG A 6 2.71 -22.27 7.67
N SER A 7 3.88 -22.00 8.25
CA SER A 7 4.10 -22.10 9.69
C SER A 7 3.67 -20.86 10.46
N ILE A 8 3.53 -19.72 9.79
CA ILE A 8 3.07 -18.45 10.36
C ILE A 8 2.02 -17.87 9.42
N PHE A 9 0.76 -17.88 9.84
CA PHE A 9 -0.39 -17.42 9.06
C PHE A 9 -1.45 -16.83 9.99
N TYR A 10 -2.40 -16.09 9.41
CA TYR A 10 -3.56 -15.60 10.14
C TYR A 10 -4.63 -16.68 10.18
N ASP A 11 -4.98 -17.12 11.39
CA ASP A 11 -6.10 -18.02 11.60
C ASP A 11 -7.38 -17.21 11.83
N TYR A 12 -8.20 -17.09 10.78
CA TYR A 12 -9.48 -16.38 10.82
C TYR A 12 -10.63 -17.25 11.36
N SER A 13 -10.40 -18.52 11.72
CA SER A 13 -11.43 -19.37 12.30
C SER A 13 -11.76 -18.98 13.76
N ILE A 14 -10.81 -18.35 14.45
CA ILE A 14 -10.98 -17.84 15.81
C ILE A 14 -11.46 -16.39 15.74
N THR A 15 -12.77 -16.20 15.91
CA THR A 15 -13.43 -14.89 15.74
C THR A 15 -13.61 -14.12 17.05
N SER A 16 -13.42 -14.77 18.19
CA SER A 16 -13.54 -14.16 19.52
C SER A 16 -12.57 -14.82 20.50
N TYR A 17 -11.82 -14.00 21.21
CA TYR A 17 -10.91 -14.44 22.27
C TYR A 17 -10.67 -13.29 23.24
N ASP A 18 -10.35 -13.63 24.49
CA ASP A 18 -9.86 -12.66 25.46
C ASP A 18 -8.34 -12.53 25.30
N TYR A 19 -7.84 -11.31 25.32
CA TYR A 19 -6.40 -11.04 25.35
C TYR A 19 -6.11 -10.00 26.44
N TYR A 20 -4.92 -10.13 27.03
CA TYR A 20 -4.49 -9.29 28.15
C TYR A 20 -3.16 -8.63 27.82
N HIS A 21 -3.01 -7.36 28.20
CA HIS A 21 -1.73 -6.69 28.22
C HIS A 21 -1.12 -6.82 29.61
N VAL A 22 0.06 -7.42 29.70
CA VAL A 22 0.80 -7.59 30.96
C VAL A 22 1.94 -6.59 30.99
N GLU A 23 1.94 -5.71 31.98
CA GLU A 23 2.98 -4.71 32.22
C GLU A 23 3.87 -5.15 33.39
N THR A 24 5.16 -4.92 33.26
CA THR A 24 6.20 -5.15 34.30
C THR A 24 6.90 -3.82 34.62
N GLU A 25 7.65 -3.78 35.72
CA GLU A 25 8.38 -2.55 36.14
C GLU A 25 9.26 -2.01 35.00
N ASP A 26 10.11 -2.87 34.44
CA ASP A 26 10.84 -2.64 33.20
C ASP A 26 10.21 -3.44 32.06
N HIS A 27 10.31 -2.95 30.81
CA HIS A 27 9.95 -3.76 29.65
C HIS A 27 10.74 -5.08 29.71
N SER A 28 10.06 -6.20 29.58
CA SER A 28 10.63 -7.52 29.84
C SER A 28 10.18 -8.54 28.82
N VAL A 29 11.03 -9.54 28.58
CA VAL A 29 10.61 -10.77 27.89
C VAL A 29 10.01 -11.71 28.93
N ILE A 30 8.77 -12.13 28.70
CA ILE A 30 8.00 -13.04 29.55
C ILE A 30 7.66 -14.33 28.79
N TRP A 31 7.28 -15.37 29.53
CA TRP A 31 6.70 -16.58 28.94
C TRP A 31 5.17 -16.48 28.95
N ALA A 32 4.56 -16.61 27.77
CA ALA A 32 3.11 -16.73 27.60
C ALA A 32 2.82 -17.83 26.58
N ASP A 33 1.85 -18.71 26.89
CA ASP A 33 1.39 -19.79 26.01
C ASP A 33 2.52 -20.66 25.40
N GLY A 34 3.58 -20.90 26.19
CA GLY A 34 4.70 -21.73 25.76
C GLY A 34 5.67 -21.04 24.78
N MET A 35 5.63 -19.71 24.68
CA MET A 35 6.57 -18.93 23.88
C MET A 35 7.09 -17.70 24.64
N LEU A 36 8.32 -17.26 24.31
CA LEU A 36 8.83 -15.96 24.74
C LEU A 36 8.09 -14.84 24.00
N THR A 37 7.57 -13.88 24.75
CA THR A 37 6.91 -12.67 24.23
C THR A 37 7.32 -11.46 25.04
N GLU A 38 7.10 -10.27 24.49
CA GLU A 38 7.35 -9.02 25.19
C GLU A 38 6.16 -8.64 26.08
N SER A 39 6.46 -8.09 27.26
CA SER A 39 5.48 -7.37 28.09
C SER A 39 4.98 -6.11 27.36
N TYR A 40 3.90 -5.50 27.81
CA TYR A 40 3.43 -4.24 27.26
C TYR A 40 4.41 -3.08 27.54
N LEU A 41 4.84 -2.39 26.49
CA LEU A 41 5.57 -1.11 26.57
C LEU A 41 4.60 0.06 26.35
N ASN A 42 4.43 0.91 27.36
CA ASN A 42 3.56 2.08 27.25
C ASN A 42 4.20 3.21 26.42
N THR A 43 3.94 3.25 25.12
CA THR A 43 4.43 4.31 24.21
C THR A 43 3.43 5.47 24.04
N GLY A 44 2.48 5.61 24.98
CA GLY A 44 1.43 6.64 24.96
C GLY A 44 0.10 6.17 24.34
N ASN A 45 0.04 4.92 23.89
CA ASN A 45 -1.14 4.27 23.32
C ASN A 45 -2.12 3.70 24.37
N ARG A 46 -1.82 3.83 25.66
CA ARG A 46 -2.67 3.28 26.75
C ARG A 46 -4.12 3.78 26.73
N HIS A 47 -4.37 4.95 26.14
CA HIS A 47 -5.71 5.52 26.02
C HIS A 47 -6.66 4.67 25.16
N SER A 48 -6.13 3.77 24.32
CA SER A 48 -6.92 2.88 23.46
C SER A 48 -7.46 1.64 24.19
N PHE A 49 -7.07 1.40 25.45
CA PHE A 49 -7.54 0.24 26.21
C PHE A 49 -8.91 0.45 26.83
N ASN A 50 -9.68 -0.64 26.89
CA ASN A 50 -10.99 -0.67 27.52
C ASN A 50 -10.83 -0.54 29.05
N LYS A 51 -11.23 0.61 29.60
CA LYS A 51 -11.09 0.94 31.02
C LYS A 51 -12.16 0.30 31.91
N ASP A 52 -13.18 -0.31 31.32
CA ASP A 52 -14.30 -0.92 32.05
C ASP A 52 -13.96 -2.31 32.62
N GLN A 53 -12.75 -2.83 32.35
CA GLN A 53 -12.24 -4.06 32.95
C GLN A 53 -11.37 -3.80 34.19
N LYS A 54 -11.18 -4.83 35.04
CA LYS A 54 -10.33 -4.78 36.25
C LYS A 54 -8.84 -4.67 35.88
N VAL A 55 -8.42 -3.52 35.37
CA VAL A 55 -7.03 -3.22 35.00
C VAL A 55 -6.32 -2.60 36.20
N VAL A 56 -5.22 -3.21 36.64
CA VAL A 56 -4.31 -2.61 37.63
C VAL A 56 -3.27 -1.78 36.88
N GLN A 57 -3.15 -0.50 37.22
CA GLN A 57 -2.18 0.41 36.61
C GLN A 57 -0.90 0.44 37.46
N LEU A 58 0.23 0.12 36.84
CA LEU A 58 1.53 0.08 37.51
C LEU A 58 2.32 1.39 37.30
N ASP A 59 2.60 1.79 36.05
CA ASP A 59 3.40 2.99 35.76
C ASP A 59 2.69 3.95 34.77
N PRO A 60 2.33 5.19 35.15
CA PRO A 60 1.70 6.14 34.26
C PRO A 60 2.62 6.72 33.16
N HIS A 61 3.95 6.54 33.25
CA HIS A 61 4.89 7.22 32.37
C HIS A 61 4.88 6.65 30.94
N VAL A 62 5.03 7.56 29.98
CA VAL A 62 5.23 7.21 28.57
C VAL A 62 6.70 6.88 28.37
N LYS A 63 6.95 5.71 27.82
CA LYS A 63 8.26 5.15 27.50
C LYS A 63 8.52 5.27 25.99
N ILE A 64 9.77 5.21 25.58
CA ILE A 64 10.18 5.18 24.17
C ILE A 64 10.95 3.91 23.87
N TRP A 65 10.71 3.34 22.69
CA TRP A 65 11.31 2.06 22.32
C TRP A 65 12.84 2.09 22.34
N ALA A 66 13.44 3.21 21.93
CA ALA A 66 14.89 3.35 21.82
C ALA A 66 15.63 3.25 23.16
N GLU A 67 14.96 3.57 24.28
CA GLU A 67 15.60 3.63 25.61
C GLU A 67 15.06 2.55 26.55
N ASP A 68 13.76 2.31 26.52
CA ASP A 68 13.08 1.50 27.54
C ASP A 68 12.82 0.07 27.11
N ALA A 69 13.01 -0.28 25.84
CA ALA A 69 12.69 -1.62 25.37
C ALA A 69 13.78 -2.64 25.74
N VAL A 70 13.35 -3.78 26.32
CA VAL A 70 14.21 -4.95 26.57
C VAL A 70 14.99 -5.46 25.36
N ALA A 71 14.49 -5.21 24.15
CA ALA A 71 15.08 -5.67 22.90
C ALA A 71 14.95 -4.59 21.81
N PRO A 72 15.94 -4.50 20.90
CA PRO A 72 15.89 -3.56 19.79
C PRO A 72 14.82 -3.97 18.77
N LEU A 73 14.09 -2.97 18.26
CA LEU A 73 13.17 -3.14 17.13
C LEU A 73 13.89 -2.87 15.81
N THR A 74 13.69 -3.75 14.84
CA THR A 74 14.14 -3.51 13.46
C THR A 74 13.13 -4.08 12.46
N VAL A 75 12.95 -3.35 11.38
CA VAL A 75 12.09 -3.71 10.24
C VAL A 75 12.89 -3.75 8.93
N GLU A 76 14.21 -3.63 9.03
CA GLU A 76 15.11 -3.57 7.88
C GLU A 76 15.08 -4.88 7.10
N ARG A 77 14.81 -4.79 5.80
CA ARG A 77 14.71 -5.97 4.91
C ARG A 77 15.96 -6.85 5.01
N SER A 78 17.14 -6.25 5.06
CA SER A 78 18.43 -6.95 5.15
C SER A 78 18.55 -7.83 6.40
N PHE A 79 17.80 -7.53 7.46
CA PHE A 79 17.73 -8.32 8.68
C PHE A 79 16.53 -9.29 8.68
N VAL A 80 15.35 -8.84 8.24
CA VAL A 80 14.10 -9.60 8.34
C VAL A 80 13.99 -10.70 7.26
N GLU A 81 14.44 -10.43 6.03
CA GLU A 81 14.33 -11.37 4.91
C GLU A 81 15.11 -12.68 5.12
N PRO A 82 16.36 -12.68 5.65
CA PRO A 82 17.05 -13.92 6.00
C PRO A 82 16.27 -14.78 7.00
N ILE A 83 15.68 -14.17 8.04
CA ILE A 83 14.88 -14.87 9.06
C ILE A 83 13.64 -15.49 8.41
N PHE A 84 12.92 -14.71 7.59
CA PHE A 84 11.77 -15.22 6.83
C PHE A 84 12.15 -16.43 5.98
N ASN A 85 13.26 -16.36 5.25
CA ASN A 85 13.72 -17.43 4.38
C ASN A 85 14.07 -18.71 5.15
N ASP A 86 14.68 -18.59 6.33
CA ASP A 86 15.00 -19.75 7.16
C ASP A 86 13.74 -20.38 7.79
N LEU A 87 12.76 -19.56 8.18
CA LEU A 87 11.45 -20.04 8.63
C LEU A 87 10.68 -20.75 7.50
N MET A 88 10.78 -20.25 6.27
CA MET A 88 10.23 -20.89 5.07
C MET A 88 10.89 -22.25 4.80
N LYS A 89 12.22 -22.32 4.76
CA LYS A 89 12.95 -23.59 4.60
C LYS A 89 12.58 -24.62 5.67
N ARG A 90 12.37 -24.16 6.91
CA ARG A 90 11.92 -25.03 8.01
C ARG A 90 10.51 -25.57 7.74
N ALA A 91 9.59 -24.71 7.28
CA ALA A 91 8.23 -25.13 6.92
C ALA A 91 8.23 -26.13 5.75
N ASP A 92 9.09 -25.92 4.74
CA ASP A 92 9.30 -26.85 3.62
C ASP A 92 9.79 -28.21 4.10
N LYS A 93 10.80 -28.24 4.98
CA LYS A 93 11.32 -29.48 5.57
C LYS A 93 10.25 -30.24 6.37
N GLN A 94 9.34 -29.51 7.00
CA GLN A 94 8.19 -30.08 7.73
C GLN A 94 7.01 -30.42 6.82
N LYS A 95 7.10 -30.14 5.50
CA LYS A 95 6.03 -30.34 4.51
C LYS A 95 4.72 -29.66 4.90
N LEU A 96 4.80 -28.48 5.53
CA LEU A 96 3.64 -27.68 5.85
C LEU A 96 3.04 -27.11 4.56
N VAL A 97 1.73 -27.29 4.40
CA VAL A 97 0.96 -26.75 3.27
C VAL A 97 0.76 -25.24 3.43
N ASN A 98 0.61 -24.56 2.30
CA ASN A 98 0.21 -23.16 2.30
C ASN A 98 -1.27 -23.05 2.66
N GLN A 99 -1.59 -22.27 3.67
CA GLN A 99 -2.95 -22.00 4.16
C GLN A 99 -3.63 -20.90 3.36
N ASN A 100 -2.84 -20.07 2.66
CA ASN A 100 -3.31 -18.92 1.89
C ASN A 100 -2.94 -19.07 0.41
N GLU A 101 -3.27 -20.22 -0.20
CA GLU A 101 -3.15 -20.32 -1.66
C GLU A 101 -4.12 -19.33 -2.31
N SER A 102 -3.57 -18.45 -3.13
CA SER A 102 -4.32 -17.49 -3.91
C SER A 102 -3.66 -17.41 -5.27
N ASN A 103 -4.45 -17.51 -6.33
CA ASN A 103 -3.95 -17.51 -7.72
C ASN A 103 -3.72 -16.06 -8.16
N PHE A 104 -2.68 -15.43 -7.62
CA PHE A 104 -2.25 -14.11 -8.08
C PHE A 104 -0.98 -14.23 -8.91
N VAL A 105 -0.95 -13.51 -10.01
CA VAL A 105 0.23 -13.28 -10.83
C VAL A 105 0.71 -11.84 -10.69
N LEU A 106 2.00 -11.63 -10.91
CA LEU A 106 2.56 -10.28 -10.94
C LEU A 106 2.41 -9.69 -12.34
N SER A 107 1.80 -8.52 -12.42
CA SER A 107 1.73 -7.70 -13.64
C SER A 107 2.47 -6.38 -13.45
N ASN A 108 3.17 -5.92 -14.47
CA ASN A 108 3.75 -4.57 -14.49
C ASN A 108 2.81 -3.54 -15.14
N ASP A 109 1.68 -4.00 -15.69
CA ASP A 109 0.72 -3.12 -16.32
C ASP A 109 -0.15 -2.43 -15.24
N PRO A 110 -0.11 -1.09 -15.12
CA PRO A 110 -0.94 -0.37 -14.19
C PRO A 110 -2.42 -0.31 -14.57
N GLU A 111 -2.82 -0.73 -15.77
CA GLU A 111 -4.20 -0.53 -16.27
C GLU A 111 -4.63 0.93 -16.09
N LEU A 112 -3.75 1.83 -16.54
CA LEU A 112 -3.89 3.26 -16.29
C LEU A 112 -4.95 3.86 -17.21
N TYR A 113 -5.95 4.52 -16.63
CA TYR A 113 -6.94 5.31 -17.37
C TYR A 113 -7.35 6.56 -16.58
N LEU A 114 -8.05 7.47 -17.25
CA LEU A 114 -8.67 8.63 -16.62
C LEU A 114 -10.18 8.41 -16.51
N LEU A 115 -10.75 8.80 -15.39
CA LEU A 115 -12.20 8.88 -15.19
C LEU A 115 -12.61 10.35 -15.10
N THR A 116 -13.51 10.80 -15.96
CA THR A 116 -14.04 12.18 -15.89
C THR A 116 -15.05 12.36 -14.77
N GLU A 117 -15.42 13.61 -14.50
CA GLU A 117 -16.50 13.97 -13.58
C GLU A 117 -17.86 13.34 -13.92
N ASP A 118 -18.08 13.06 -15.21
CA ASP A 118 -19.31 12.44 -15.73
C ASP A 118 -19.26 10.90 -15.72
N GLY A 119 -18.15 10.32 -15.25
CA GLY A 119 -17.94 8.88 -15.19
C GLY A 119 -17.50 8.25 -16.52
N GLU A 120 -17.03 9.04 -17.48
CA GLU A 120 -16.47 8.53 -18.74
C GLU A 120 -15.04 8.02 -18.52
N GLU A 121 -14.77 6.81 -18.98
CA GLU A 121 -13.42 6.23 -18.96
C GLU A 121 -12.64 6.61 -20.23
N ILE A 122 -11.53 7.30 -20.05
CA ILE A 122 -10.64 7.75 -21.10
C ILE A 122 -9.34 6.96 -21.03
N TYR A 123 -9.14 6.13 -22.03
CA TYR A 123 -7.95 5.32 -22.18
C TYR A 123 -6.83 6.10 -22.89
N GLN A 124 -5.59 5.67 -22.66
CA GLN A 124 -4.41 6.30 -23.25
C GLN A 124 -4.48 6.32 -24.78
N SER A 125 -4.29 7.49 -25.39
CA SER A 125 -4.29 7.66 -26.85
C SER A 125 -2.93 7.34 -27.45
N ARG A 126 -1.84 7.63 -26.72
CA ARG A 126 -0.47 7.28 -27.10
C ARG A 126 0.46 7.22 -25.89
N VAL A 127 1.57 6.52 -26.05
CA VAL A 127 2.69 6.50 -25.10
C VAL A 127 3.94 7.03 -25.79
N ASP A 128 4.60 8.02 -25.19
CA ASP A 128 5.89 8.55 -25.64
C ASP A 128 6.90 8.44 -24.49
N LYS A 129 7.80 7.45 -24.60
CA LYS A 129 8.80 7.11 -23.57
C LYS A 129 8.16 6.87 -22.19
N ASP A 130 8.35 7.81 -21.28
CA ASP A 130 7.87 7.80 -19.90
C ASP A 130 6.56 8.58 -19.72
N ARG A 131 5.93 9.04 -20.82
CA ARG A 131 4.70 9.82 -20.78
C ARG A 131 3.55 9.07 -21.41
N VAL A 132 2.46 9.00 -20.67
CA VAL A 132 1.16 8.53 -21.16
C VAL A 132 0.32 9.75 -21.49
N ILE A 133 -0.32 9.74 -22.66
CA ILE A 133 -1.07 10.88 -23.19
C ILE A 133 -2.52 10.45 -23.35
N PHE A 134 -3.43 11.32 -22.90
CA PHE A 134 -4.87 11.15 -22.99
C PHE A 134 -5.48 12.34 -23.72
N SER A 135 -6.55 12.09 -24.46
CA SER A 135 -7.35 13.13 -25.12
C SER A 135 -8.63 13.35 -24.33
N LEU A 136 -8.79 14.54 -23.78
CA LEU A 136 -9.92 14.91 -22.93
C LEU A 136 -10.96 15.72 -23.72
N PRO A 137 -12.27 15.55 -23.44
CA PRO A 137 -13.32 16.41 -23.94
C PRO A 137 -13.09 17.89 -23.58
N ALA A 138 -13.76 18.77 -24.31
CA ALA A 138 -13.85 20.18 -23.92
C ALA A 138 -14.56 20.31 -22.57
N ASN A 139 -14.23 21.33 -21.78
CA ASN A 139 -14.89 21.59 -20.49
C ASN A 139 -14.66 20.58 -19.36
N THR A 140 -13.74 19.62 -19.50
CA THR A 140 -13.32 18.74 -18.39
C THR A 140 -12.65 19.55 -17.28
N GLN A 141 -13.28 19.57 -16.10
CA GLN A 141 -12.84 20.34 -14.92
C GLN A 141 -11.86 19.57 -14.05
N HIS A 142 -11.98 18.25 -13.98
CA HIS A 142 -11.09 17.39 -13.22
C HIS A 142 -11.17 15.97 -13.75
N VAL A 143 -10.17 15.17 -13.43
CA VAL A 143 -10.17 13.74 -13.73
C VAL A 143 -9.68 12.96 -12.52
N TYR A 144 -10.05 11.69 -12.44
CA TYR A 144 -9.41 10.73 -11.55
C TYR A 144 -8.44 9.87 -12.36
N LEU A 145 -7.19 9.84 -11.94
CA LEU A 145 -6.18 8.93 -12.47
C LEU A 145 -6.35 7.58 -11.77
N VAL A 146 -6.86 6.60 -12.50
CA VAL A 146 -7.14 5.26 -11.98
C VAL A 146 -6.09 4.29 -12.45
N SER A 147 -5.59 3.47 -11.52
CA SER A 147 -4.63 2.41 -11.80
C SER A 147 -4.81 1.24 -10.84
N ARG A 148 -4.28 0.08 -11.22
CA ARG A 148 -3.94 -0.98 -10.27
C ARG A 148 -3.06 -0.42 -9.16
N LYS A 149 -3.16 -1.04 -7.99
CA LYS A 149 -2.35 -0.72 -6.83
C LYS A 149 -1.98 -1.99 -6.09
N SER A 150 -0.81 -1.99 -5.48
CA SER A 150 -0.37 -3.08 -4.62
C SER A 150 0.53 -2.53 -3.52
N ARG A 151 0.70 -3.30 -2.44
CA ARG A 151 1.64 -2.94 -1.37
C ARG A 151 2.96 -3.66 -1.64
N PRO A 152 4.12 -3.02 -1.42
CA PRO A 152 5.41 -3.70 -1.54
C PRO A 152 5.51 -4.99 -0.71
N CYS A 153 4.90 -5.02 0.48
CA CYS A 153 4.83 -6.22 1.31
C CYS A 153 4.07 -7.41 0.68
N ASP A 154 3.22 -7.16 -0.31
CA ASP A 154 2.44 -8.20 -0.99
C ASP A 154 3.15 -8.70 -2.26
N VAL A 155 3.87 -7.83 -2.97
CA VAL A 155 4.51 -8.15 -4.26
C VAL A 155 5.99 -8.51 -4.17
N ILE A 156 6.71 -7.99 -3.17
CA ILE A 156 8.11 -8.37 -2.88
C ILE A 156 8.13 -9.49 -1.84
N GLY A 157 7.31 -9.33 -0.79
CA GLY A 157 7.10 -10.34 0.23
C GLY A 157 6.90 -9.76 1.63
N PRO A 158 6.37 -10.55 2.59
CA PRO A 158 5.93 -10.07 3.89
C PRO A 158 7.05 -9.54 4.80
N PHE A 159 8.32 -9.73 4.43
CA PHE A 159 9.50 -9.20 5.11
C PHE A 159 9.81 -7.74 4.75
N VAL A 160 9.04 -7.12 3.86
CA VAL A 160 9.08 -5.68 3.58
C VAL A 160 8.05 -4.95 4.45
N ASP A 161 8.48 -3.90 5.15
CA ASP A 161 7.62 -3.12 6.07
C ASP A 161 6.81 -2.00 5.39
N ASP A 162 6.98 -1.82 4.09
CA ASP A 162 6.19 -0.88 3.32
C ASP A 162 4.82 -1.49 2.97
N ARG A 163 3.79 -1.02 3.70
CA ARG A 163 2.38 -1.41 3.55
C ARG A 163 1.56 -0.35 2.81
N ARG A 164 2.20 0.68 2.23
CA ARG A 164 1.49 1.73 1.50
C ARG A 164 0.86 1.12 0.24
N PRO A 165 -0.41 1.42 -0.08
CA PRO A 165 -1.00 1.01 -1.35
C PRO A 165 -0.47 1.94 -2.46
N LEU A 166 0.47 1.45 -3.25
CA LEU A 166 1.11 2.23 -4.31
C LEU A 166 0.48 1.91 -5.67
N GLY A 167 -0.05 2.95 -6.32
CA GLY A 167 -0.54 2.89 -7.70
C GLY A 167 0.58 3.16 -8.68
N VAL A 168 0.70 4.40 -9.15
CA VAL A 168 1.76 4.87 -10.05
C VAL A 168 2.47 6.08 -9.45
N LEU A 169 3.78 6.17 -9.65
CA LEU A 169 4.59 7.32 -9.25
C LEU A 169 4.56 8.34 -10.37
N ILE A 170 3.86 9.45 -10.14
CA ILE A 170 3.67 10.50 -11.13
C ILE A 170 4.78 11.53 -11.01
N GLY A 171 5.48 11.77 -12.12
CA GLY A 171 6.43 12.85 -12.30
C GLY A 171 5.73 14.11 -12.75
N ARG A 172 6.16 14.72 -13.86
CA ARG A 172 5.55 15.93 -14.43
C ARG A 172 4.22 15.67 -15.15
N VAL A 173 3.23 16.52 -14.92
CA VAL A 173 1.96 16.55 -15.66
C VAL A 173 1.85 17.83 -16.48
N VAL A 174 1.41 17.73 -17.73
CA VAL A 174 1.27 18.87 -18.66
C VAL A 174 -0.03 18.76 -19.45
N VAL A 175 -0.85 19.81 -19.41
CA VAL A 175 -1.99 19.99 -20.31
C VAL A 175 -1.51 20.67 -21.60
N LEU A 176 -1.92 20.15 -22.74
CA LEU A 176 -1.60 20.63 -24.08
C LEU A 176 -2.91 21.00 -24.79
N ASN A 177 -3.03 22.27 -25.20
CA ASN A 177 -4.16 22.74 -25.99
C ASN A 177 -3.66 23.63 -27.14
N GLN A 178 -4.58 24.23 -27.89
CA GLN A 178 -4.25 25.09 -29.03
C GLN A 178 -3.42 26.34 -28.67
N TYR A 179 -3.39 26.74 -27.40
CA TYR A 179 -2.69 27.92 -26.91
C TYR A 179 -1.29 27.61 -26.35
N GLY A 180 -0.99 26.35 -26.05
CA GLY A 180 0.33 25.93 -25.58
C GLY A 180 0.31 24.77 -24.60
N ALA A 181 1.39 24.71 -23.80
CA ALA A 181 1.65 23.67 -22.81
C ALA A 181 1.67 24.25 -21.40
N TYR A 182 0.82 23.70 -20.52
CA TYR A 182 0.59 24.21 -19.17
C TYR A 182 0.92 23.12 -18.14
N PRO A 183 1.92 23.33 -17.27
CA PRO A 183 2.26 22.35 -16.24
C PRO A 183 1.20 22.33 -15.14
N VAL A 184 0.73 21.14 -14.78
CA VAL A 184 -0.10 20.91 -13.58
C VAL A 184 0.85 20.57 -12.45
N ALA A 185 0.77 21.28 -11.32
CA ALA A 185 1.66 21.08 -10.17
C ALA A 185 0.92 21.06 -8.82
N GLN A 186 -0.40 21.27 -8.84
CA GLN A 186 -1.25 21.33 -7.64
C GLN A 186 -1.13 20.05 -6.79
N TYR A 187 -1.04 18.88 -7.43
CA TYR A 187 -0.86 17.59 -6.75
C TYR A 187 0.49 17.44 -6.03
N LEU A 188 1.48 18.29 -6.29
CA LEU A 188 2.75 18.27 -5.55
C LEU A 188 2.71 19.15 -4.29
N GLN A 189 1.72 20.04 -4.16
CA GLN A 189 1.71 21.09 -3.12
C GLN A 189 0.59 20.91 -2.10
N GLN A 190 -0.51 20.25 -2.47
CA GLN A 190 -1.64 20.05 -1.57
C GLN A 190 -1.42 18.83 -0.67
N ASP A 191 -1.27 19.04 0.64
CA ASP A 191 -1.03 17.96 1.60
C ASP A 191 -2.12 16.89 1.55
N GLU A 192 -3.38 17.30 1.67
CA GLU A 192 -4.55 16.44 1.57
C GLU A 192 -5.17 16.56 0.19
N LEU A 193 -4.82 15.64 -0.70
CA LEU A 193 -5.44 15.50 -2.02
C LEU A 193 -5.92 14.07 -2.21
N GLN A 194 -7.19 13.92 -2.56
CA GLN A 194 -7.84 12.61 -2.64
C GLN A 194 -7.07 11.64 -3.53
N GLY A 195 -6.71 10.49 -2.96
CA GLY A 195 -6.06 9.40 -3.69
C GLY A 195 -4.58 9.59 -3.99
N TRP A 196 -3.95 10.65 -3.46
CA TRP A 196 -2.50 10.83 -3.48
C TRP A 196 -1.88 10.43 -2.15
N SER A 197 -0.64 9.93 -2.19
CA SER A 197 0.14 9.63 -0.99
C SER A 197 0.62 10.92 -0.29
N VAL A 198 1.45 10.83 0.74
CA VAL A 198 2.03 12.03 1.39
C VAL A 198 2.84 12.88 0.40
N VAL A 199 2.91 14.20 0.65
CA VAL A 199 3.82 15.07 -0.08
C VAL A 199 5.24 14.81 0.41
N GLU A 200 6.16 14.54 -0.53
CA GLU A 200 7.59 14.36 -0.25
C GLU A 200 8.38 15.55 -0.82
N ASN A 201 9.64 15.71 -0.40
CA ASN A 201 10.55 16.74 -0.93
C ASN A 201 11.12 16.36 -2.31
N THR A 202 10.26 15.91 -3.22
CA THR A 202 10.59 15.45 -4.56
C THR A 202 9.59 16.03 -5.56
N VAL A 203 9.93 16.01 -6.86
CA VAL A 203 9.05 16.47 -7.94
C VAL A 203 8.14 15.34 -8.46
N CYS A 204 7.80 14.40 -7.59
CA CYS A 204 6.94 13.28 -7.90
C CYS A 204 6.08 12.87 -6.70
N ARG A 205 4.96 12.21 -6.96
CA ARG A 205 4.05 11.75 -5.91
C ARG A 205 3.36 10.45 -6.30
N TRP A 206 3.30 9.52 -5.37
CA TRP A 206 2.58 8.25 -5.56
C TRP A 206 1.07 8.49 -5.53
N THR A 207 0.35 7.85 -6.45
CA THR A 207 -1.09 7.63 -6.33
C THR A 207 -1.38 6.43 -5.44
N MET A 208 -2.61 6.35 -4.91
CA MET A 208 -3.14 5.24 -4.13
C MET A 208 -4.22 4.44 -4.90
N GLY A 209 -4.11 4.46 -6.24
CA GLY A 209 -4.93 3.72 -7.22
C GLY A 209 -6.12 4.47 -7.83
N CYS A 210 -6.57 5.58 -7.23
CA CYS A 210 -7.57 6.47 -7.84
C CYS A 210 -7.34 7.87 -7.31
N ALA A 211 -6.66 8.72 -8.08
CA ALA A 211 -6.13 10.00 -7.62
C ALA A 211 -6.78 11.18 -8.33
N PHE A 212 -7.32 12.12 -7.57
CA PHE A 212 -7.99 13.31 -8.09
C PHE A 212 -6.97 14.30 -8.68
N LEU A 213 -7.19 14.75 -9.92
CA LEU A 213 -6.33 15.71 -10.59
C LEU A 213 -7.17 16.92 -11.06
N PRO A 214 -7.00 18.10 -10.43
CA PRO A 214 -7.75 19.28 -10.81
C PRO A 214 -7.25 19.86 -12.14
N LEU A 215 -8.19 20.16 -13.04
CA LEU A 215 -7.92 20.71 -14.38
C LEU A 215 -8.64 22.04 -14.66
N GLU A 216 -9.43 22.57 -13.72
CA GLU A 216 -10.30 23.75 -13.88
C GLU A 216 -9.59 24.96 -14.50
N VAL A 217 -8.35 25.23 -14.08
CA VAL A 217 -7.53 26.36 -14.56
C VAL A 217 -7.07 26.20 -16.01
N TYR A 218 -7.15 24.98 -16.54
CA TYR A 218 -6.71 24.60 -17.89
C TYR A 218 -7.86 24.25 -18.83
N ASN A 219 -9.10 24.48 -18.39
CA ASN A 219 -10.28 24.23 -19.19
C ASN A 219 -10.16 24.91 -20.57
N ALA A 220 -10.36 24.14 -21.63
CA ALA A 220 -10.43 24.61 -22.99
C ALA A 220 -11.82 24.39 -23.58
N GLU A 221 -12.28 25.37 -24.37
CA GLU A 221 -13.53 25.30 -25.15
C GLU A 221 -13.49 24.20 -26.24
N HIS A 222 -12.33 23.60 -26.46
CA HIS A 222 -12.09 22.52 -27.41
C HIS A 222 -11.40 21.33 -26.71
N PRO A 223 -11.50 20.11 -27.27
CA PRO A 223 -10.75 18.96 -26.79
C PRO A 223 -9.26 19.27 -26.66
N PHE A 224 -8.64 18.75 -25.62
CA PHE A 224 -7.24 18.99 -25.29
C PHE A 224 -6.55 17.70 -24.88
N GLU A 225 -5.22 17.70 -24.85
CA GLU A 225 -4.44 16.55 -24.42
C GLU A 225 -3.87 16.78 -23.03
N ILE A 226 -3.71 15.70 -22.26
CA ILE A 226 -2.92 15.70 -21.02
C ILE A 226 -1.82 14.66 -21.14
N ALA A 227 -0.59 15.08 -20.87
CA ALA A 227 0.59 14.24 -20.84
C ALA A 227 1.04 14.05 -19.38
N ILE A 228 1.08 12.80 -18.93
CA ILE A 228 1.39 12.40 -17.57
C ILE A 228 2.66 11.57 -17.58
N GLN A 229 3.71 12.04 -16.91
CA GLN A 229 4.95 11.28 -16.76
C GLN A 229 4.81 10.20 -15.69
N ILE A 230 5.04 8.95 -16.06
CA ILE A 230 5.08 7.79 -15.16
C ILE A 230 6.54 7.47 -14.85
N ILE A 231 6.98 7.76 -13.63
CA ILE A 231 8.36 7.48 -13.18
C ILE A 231 8.50 6.00 -12.80
N GLN A 232 7.49 5.46 -12.12
CA GLN A 232 7.48 4.08 -11.68
C GLN A 232 6.05 3.55 -11.63
N ALA A 233 5.89 2.29 -12.01
CA ALA A 233 4.66 1.52 -11.92
C ALA A 233 5.01 0.08 -11.56
N GLY A 234 4.11 -0.57 -10.83
CA GLY A 234 4.18 -2.00 -10.52
C GLY A 234 5.37 -2.45 -9.66
N PRO A 235 5.49 -3.77 -9.47
CA PRO A 235 4.54 -4.79 -9.91
C PRO A 235 3.20 -4.75 -9.11
N TYR A 236 2.16 -5.35 -9.67
CA TYR A 236 0.81 -5.45 -9.12
C TYR A 236 0.38 -6.91 -9.02
N LEU A 237 -0.34 -7.27 -7.94
CA LEU A 237 -1.04 -8.55 -7.87
C LEU A 237 -2.32 -8.48 -8.71
N VAL A 238 -2.46 -9.40 -9.65
CA VAL A 238 -3.64 -9.58 -10.50
C VAL A 238 -4.11 -11.01 -10.35
N GLU A 239 -5.43 -11.21 -10.22
CA GLU A 239 -5.99 -12.57 -10.20
C GLU A 239 -5.67 -13.26 -11.52
N GLU A 240 -5.14 -14.47 -11.43
CA GLU A 240 -4.94 -15.32 -12.60
C GLU A 240 -6.32 -15.72 -13.09
N GLU A 241 -6.77 -15.14 -14.22
CA GLU A 241 -7.99 -15.59 -14.88
C GLU A 241 -7.84 -17.10 -15.12
N SER A 242 -8.70 -17.90 -14.50
CA SER A 242 -8.81 -19.31 -14.85
C SER A 242 -9.19 -19.35 -16.32
N LEU A 243 -8.28 -19.87 -17.16
CA LEU A 243 -8.62 -20.25 -18.53
C LEU A 243 -9.73 -21.30 -18.43
N ASP A 244 -10.98 -20.85 -18.45
CA ASP A 244 -12.11 -21.73 -18.68
C ASP A 244 -11.95 -22.29 -20.10
N GLU A 245 -11.46 -23.53 -20.18
CA GLU A 245 -11.55 -24.39 -21.36
C GLU A 245 -13.05 -24.66 -21.67
N GLU A 246 -13.81 -23.66 -22.08
CA GLU A 246 -15.20 -23.87 -22.49
C GLU A 246 -15.69 -22.89 -23.56
N LYS A 247 -14.91 -22.69 -24.64
CA LYS A 247 -15.45 -22.29 -25.96
C LYS A 247 -14.71 -22.95 -27.12
N ILE A 248 -14.78 -24.27 -27.21
CA ILE A 248 -14.78 -24.99 -28.50
C ILE A 248 -16.01 -25.89 -28.56
N ALA A 249 -17.16 -25.26 -28.82
CA ALA A 249 -18.38 -25.80 -29.41
C ALA A 249 -19.22 -24.54 -29.72
N VAL A 250 -19.59 -24.19 -30.95
CA VAL A 250 -20.11 -24.94 -32.10
C VAL A 250 -19.68 -24.23 -33.38
#